data_AF-A0A520SAR9-F1
#
_entry.id   AF-A0A520SAR9-F1
#
_cell.length_a   1.000
_cell.length_b   1.000
_cell.length_c   1.000
_cell.angle_alpha   90.00
_cell.angle_beta   90.00
_cell.angle_gamma   90.00
#
_symmetry.space_group_name_H-M   'P 1'
#
loop_
_entity.id
_entity.type
_entity.pdbx_description
1 polymer ?
#
loop_
_entity_poly.entity_id
_entity_poly.type
_entity_poly.pdbx_seq_one_letter_code
_entity_poly.pdbx_strand_id
1 'polypeptide(L)'
;MGMIKTMVTNIDHGAWKARFDAASAQIQERARGVWLALERDPARLRRLQNALIMLLVLWSLSSVAQLVWVPFRAGAIETAPALALNPPTSTAQGETAIIDTSSVLGANLFGSAPDGAVDAFDAIANTDDRDGIERNANETRLALTLTGIAASNDDGRGSAVIKSGAIEQVFSVGDALPASGRVVLAKVMPQQVVIDNNGTYELIKLYDGPGIAVPARPVTRPASGSPASTAASMPGPETSRASANERSALAGQYRRQLYDNPESLASVVSVSPVREEDRIVGYRIAPGADRAAFDAFGLQRGDIVTAVNGLALSDASNTVKLYQLMKDATDATFDIERDGGTVTVSVDLASP
;
A
#
# COMPACT_ATOMS: atom_id res chain seq x y z
N MET A 1 53.49 23.10 -16.14
CA MET A 1 52.02 22.92 -16.01
C MET A 1 51.50 22.34 -17.32
N GLY A 2 51.42 21.01 -17.44
CA GLY A 2 51.00 20.34 -18.67
C GLY A 2 49.50 20.05 -18.65
N MET A 3 48.75 20.64 -19.58
CA MET A 3 47.32 20.35 -19.74
C MET A 3 47.14 19.12 -20.64
N ILE A 4 46.57 18.07 -20.06
CA ILE A 4 46.16 16.85 -20.74
C ILE A 4 44.77 17.12 -21.32
N LYS A 5 44.65 17.14 -22.65
CA LYS A 5 43.38 17.31 -23.36
C LYS A 5 42.74 15.93 -23.53
N THR A 6 41.67 15.67 -22.80
CA THR A 6 40.84 14.46 -22.90
C THR A 6 40.23 14.36 -24.30
N MET A 7 40.59 13.33 -25.06
CA MET A 7 39.89 12.94 -26.28
C MET A 7 38.59 12.24 -25.90
N VAL A 8 37.46 12.88 -26.18
CA VAL A 8 36.14 12.24 -26.17
C VAL A 8 35.99 11.52 -27.50
N THR A 9 36.00 10.19 -27.47
CA THR A 9 35.66 9.33 -28.61
C THR A 9 34.16 9.45 -28.87
N ASN A 10 33.79 10.25 -29.87
CA ASN A 10 32.41 10.34 -30.33
C ASN A 10 32.09 9.07 -31.14
N ILE A 11 31.21 8.21 -30.62
CA ILE A 11 30.79 6.98 -31.28
C ILE A 11 29.86 7.38 -32.43
N ASP A 12 30.30 7.17 -33.67
CA ASP A 12 29.52 7.48 -34.86
C ASP A 12 28.40 6.44 -35.06
N HIS A 13 27.23 6.74 -34.49
CA HIS A 13 26.04 5.90 -34.57
C HIS A 13 25.57 5.64 -36.02
N GLY A 14 25.91 6.51 -36.97
CA GLY A 14 25.57 6.35 -38.38
C GLY A 14 26.33 5.20 -39.05
N ALA A 15 27.62 5.09 -38.75
CA ALA A 15 28.47 4.01 -39.26
C ALA A 15 28.07 2.63 -38.73
N TRP A 16 27.61 2.55 -37.48
CA TRP A 16 27.17 1.28 -36.89
C TRP A 16 25.85 0.81 -37.51
N LYS A 17 24.90 1.72 -37.73
CA LYS A 17 23.62 1.42 -38.37
C LYS A 17 23.80 0.91 -39.80
N ALA A 18 24.65 1.57 -40.59
CA ALA A 18 24.95 1.14 -41.96
C ALA A 18 25.57 -0.27 -42.04
N ARG A 19 26.43 -0.64 -41.08
CA ARG A 19 27.03 -1.99 -41.02
C ARG A 19 26.01 -3.05 -40.61
N PHE A 20 25.10 -2.70 -39.70
CA PHE A 20 24.01 -3.59 -39.30
C PHE A 20 22.99 -3.82 -40.44
N ASP A 21 22.63 -2.75 -41.15
CA ASP A 21 21.73 -2.83 -42.30
C ASP A 21 22.36 -3.66 -43.44
N ALA A 22 23.66 -3.48 -43.71
CA ALA A 22 24.38 -4.29 -44.70
C ALA A 22 24.48 -5.78 -44.29
N ALA A 23 24.76 -6.05 -43.01
CA ALA A 23 24.84 -7.42 -42.50
C ALA A 23 23.47 -8.12 -42.53
N SER A 24 22.40 -7.41 -42.13
CA SER A 24 21.03 -7.95 -42.14
C SER A 24 20.54 -8.21 -43.58
N ALA A 25 20.85 -7.33 -44.53
CA ALA A 25 20.53 -7.53 -45.94
C ALA A 25 21.23 -8.78 -46.51
N GLN A 26 22.52 -8.97 -46.21
CA GLN A 26 23.28 -10.15 -46.64
C GLN A 26 22.72 -11.46 -46.04
N ILE A 27 22.25 -11.40 -44.79
CA ILE A 27 21.59 -12.53 -44.12
C ILE A 27 20.24 -12.83 -44.78
N GLN A 28 19.46 -11.80 -45.12
CA GLN A 28 18.16 -11.97 -45.79
C GLN A 28 18.29 -12.59 -47.18
N GLU A 29 19.29 -12.20 -47.97
CA GLU A 29 19.53 -12.79 -49.29
C GLU A 29 19.93 -14.27 -49.20
N ARG A 30 20.82 -14.61 -48.26
CA ARG A 30 21.22 -16.01 -48.01
C ARG A 30 20.04 -16.83 -47.49
N ALA A 31 19.23 -16.27 -46.60
CA ALA A 31 18.04 -16.92 -46.07
C ALA A 31 17.00 -17.21 -47.17
N ARG A 32 16.77 -16.25 -48.08
CA ARG A 32 15.88 -16.44 -49.24
C ARG A 32 16.40 -17.51 -50.21
N GLY A 33 17.71 -17.54 -50.47
CA GLY A 33 18.32 -18.58 -51.31
C GLY A 33 18.18 -19.99 -50.72
N VAL A 34 18.35 -20.12 -49.40
CA VAL A 34 18.14 -21.39 -48.68
C VAL A 34 16.66 -21.77 -48.66
N TRP A 35 15.75 -20.80 -48.48
CA TRP A 35 14.31 -21.02 -48.54
C TRP A 35 13.84 -21.55 -49.90
N LEU A 36 14.28 -20.92 -50.99
CA LEU A 36 13.95 -21.36 -52.36
C LEU A 36 14.56 -22.72 -52.70
N ALA A 37 15.70 -23.07 -52.11
CA ALA A 37 16.31 -24.39 -52.24
C ALA A 37 15.59 -25.47 -51.40
N LEU A 38 14.94 -25.09 -50.31
CA LEU A 38 14.11 -25.98 -49.49
C LEU A 38 12.73 -26.23 -50.10
N GLU A 39 12.15 -25.23 -50.74
CA GLU A 39 10.80 -25.30 -51.32
C GLU A 39 10.71 -26.21 -52.55
N ARG A 40 11.83 -26.46 -53.23
CA ARG A 40 11.91 -27.34 -54.40
C ARG A 40 11.88 -28.84 -54.10
N ASP A 41 12.01 -29.26 -52.83
CA ASP A 41 12.26 -30.67 -52.50
C ASP A 41 11.53 -31.09 -51.19
N PRO A 42 10.30 -31.62 -51.25
CA PRO A 42 9.48 -31.93 -50.07
C PRO A 42 10.13 -32.97 -49.13
N ALA A 43 11.03 -33.81 -49.65
CA ALA A 43 11.81 -34.74 -48.85
C ALA A 43 12.85 -34.04 -47.95
N ARG A 44 13.40 -32.90 -48.37
CA ARG A 44 14.38 -32.13 -47.57
C ARG A 44 13.71 -31.36 -46.45
N LEU A 45 12.52 -30.80 -46.70
CA LEU A 45 11.67 -30.18 -45.67
C LEU A 45 11.32 -31.18 -44.57
N ARG A 46 10.92 -32.41 -44.92
CA ARG A 46 10.61 -33.46 -43.94
C ARG A 46 11.83 -33.91 -43.15
N ARG A 47 13.01 -34.00 -43.77
CA ARG A 47 14.28 -34.29 -43.08
C ARG A 47 14.69 -33.15 -42.15
N LEU A 48 14.52 -31.89 -42.56
CA LEU A 48 14.80 -30.74 -41.71
C LEU A 48 13.81 -30.68 -40.53
N GLN A 49 12.52 -30.90 -40.77
CA GLN A 49 11.51 -30.97 -39.71
C GLN A 49 11.83 -32.08 -38.71
N ASN A 50 12.19 -33.28 -39.18
CA ASN A 50 12.58 -34.37 -38.30
C ASN A 50 13.87 -34.05 -37.51
N ALA A 51 14.84 -33.40 -38.14
CA ALA A 51 16.07 -32.95 -37.47
C ALA A 51 15.76 -31.89 -36.41
N LEU A 52 14.88 -30.93 -36.70
CA LEU A 52 14.43 -29.90 -35.77
C LEU A 52 13.67 -30.50 -34.59
N ILE A 53 12.77 -31.47 -34.85
CA ILE A 53 12.05 -32.18 -33.80
C ILE A 53 13.03 -32.99 -32.94
N MET A 54 13.97 -33.73 -33.53
CA MET A 54 14.98 -34.46 -32.78
C MET A 54 15.84 -33.53 -31.93
N LEU A 55 16.23 -32.37 -32.46
CA LEU A 55 16.98 -31.36 -31.71
C LEU A 55 16.16 -30.81 -30.54
N LEU A 56 14.89 -30.48 -30.76
CA LEU A 56 14.00 -29.93 -29.72
C LEU A 56 13.68 -30.97 -28.64
N VAL A 57 13.48 -32.23 -29.03
CA VAL A 57 13.35 -33.36 -28.10
C VAL A 57 14.62 -33.54 -27.29
N LEU A 58 15.80 -33.57 -27.93
CA LEU A 58 17.09 -33.70 -27.24
C LEU A 58 17.33 -32.53 -26.27
N TRP A 59 16.97 -31.32 -26.67
CA TRP A 59 17.07 -30.12 -25.84
C TRP A 59 16.12 -30.17 -24.64
N SER A 60 14.87 -30.61 -24.85
CA SER A 60 13.90 -30.84 -23.79
C SER A 60 14.38 -31.89 -22.79
N LEU A 61 14.89 -33.03 -23.27
CA LEU A 61 15.47 -34.07 -22.40
C LEU A 61 16.66 -33.53 -21.60
N SER A 62 17.54 -32.74 -22.23
CA SER A 62 18.66 -32.08 -21.54
C SER A 62 18.17 -31.11 -20.46
N SER A 63 17.11 -30.35 -20.72
CA SER A 63 16.54 -29.40 -19.77
C SER A 63 15.91 -30.10 -18.56
N VAL A 64 15.15 -31.18 -18.80
CA VAL A 64 14.54 -31.98 -17.73
C VAL A 64 15.62 -32.68 -16.90
N ALA A 65 16.67 -33.20 -17.55
CA ALA A 65 17.80 -33.77 -16.83
C ALA A 65 18.45 -32.75 -15.88
N GLN A 66 18.62 -31.49 -16.29
CA GLN A 66 19.16 -30.45 -15.41
C GLN A 66 18.28 -30.17 -14.18
N LEU A 67 16.96 -30.19 -14.34
CA LEU A 67 15.99 -30.04 -13.24
C LEU A 67 16.08 -31.17 -12.21
N VAL A 68 16.32 -32.40 -12.64
CA VAL A 68 16.50 -33.57 -11.76
C VAL A 68 17.72 -33.42 -10.84
N TRP A 69 18.75 -32.71 -11.29
CA TRP A 69 19.97 -32.49 -10.49
C TRP A 69 19.89 -31.25 -9.58
N VAL A 70 18.86 -30.40 -9.66
CA VAL A 70 18.69 -29.22 -8.79
C VAL A 70 18.72 -29.57 -7.29
N PRO A 71 17.99 -30.58 -6.78
CA PRO A 71 18.03 -30.91 -5.34
C PRO A 71 19.40 -31.45 -4.88
N PHE A 72 20.22 -31.97 -5.78
CA PHE A 72 21.56 -32.48 -5.49
C PHE A 72 22.67 -31.44 -5.72
N ARG A 73 22.36 -30.31 -6.38
CA ARG A 73 23.25 -29.15 -6.56
C ARG A 73 23.09 -28.10 -5.47
N ALA A 74 22.32 -28.39 -4.42
CA ALA A 74 22.49 -27.71 -3.14
C ALA A 74 23.86 -28.13 -2.59
N GLY A 75 24.91 -27.43 -3.03
CA GLY A 75 26.22 -27.52 -2.40
C GLY A 75 26.02 -27.34 -0.90
N ALA A 76 26.73 -28.15 -0.11
CA ALA A 76 26.84 -27.92 1.32
C ALA A 76 27.09 -26.43 1.50
N ILE A 77 26.17 -25.74 2.18
CA ILE A 77 26.40 -24.39 2.63
C ILE A 77 27.63 -24.55 3.52
N GLU A 78 28.82 -24.23 2.98
CA GLU A 78 29.99 -23.98 3.80
C GLU A 78 29.58 -22.83 4.69
N THR A 79 29.09 -23.20 5.87
CA THR A 79 28.95 -22.29 6.98
C THR A 79 30.33 -21.72 7.17
N ALA A 80 30.50 -20.47 6.73
CA ALA A 80 31.67 -19.68 7.08
C ALA A 80 31.92 -19.92 8.57
N PRO A 81 33.16 -20.26 8.99
CA PRO A 81 33.42 -20.55 10.39
C PRO A 81 32.89 -19.37 11.17
N ALA A 82 31.87 -19.62 11.99
CA ALA A 82 31.38 -18.62 12.91
C ALA A 82 32.63 -18.17 13.66
N LEU A 83 33.06 -16.92 13.44
CA LEU A 83 33.98 -16.30 14.37
C LEU A 83 33.30 -16.54 15.72
N ALA A 84 33.95 -17.31 16.58
CA ALA A 84 33.56 -17.43 17.95
C ALA A 84 33.67 -16.03 18.54
N LEU A 85 32.60 -15.25 18.40
CA LEU A 85 32.26 -14.18 19.28
C LEU A 85 32.17 -14.87 20.63
N ASN A 86 33.28 -14.87 21.35
CA ASN A 86 33.38 -15.31 22.72
C ASN A 86 32.37 -14.45 23.48
N PRO A 87 31.15 -14.95 23.77
CA PRO A 87 30.25 -14.16 24.57
C PRO A 87 30.93 -14.06 25.93
N PRO A 88 31.04 -12.86 26.54
CA PRO A 88 31.56 -12.77 27.89
C PRO A 88 30.71 -13.67 28.76
N THR A 89 31.29 -14.77 29.21
CA THR A 89 30.70 -15.58 30.26
C THR A 89 30.72 -14.68 31.49
N SER A 90 29.55 -14.20 31.89
CA SER A 90 29.36 -13.50 33.16
C SER A 90 29.76 -14.45 34.27
N THR A 91 31.03 -14.40 34.64
CA THR A 91 31.48 -14.86 35.94
C THR A 91 30.82 -13.91 36.92
N ALA A 92 29.86 -14.45 37.66
CA ALA A 92 29.20 -13.76 38.75
C ALA A 92 30.23 -13.44 39.84
N GLN A 93 30.97 -12.37 39.66
CA GLN A 93 31.59 -11.60 40.71
C GLN A 93 31.02 -10.20 40.58
N GLY A 94 30.17 -9.84 41.54
CA GLY A 94 29.56 -8.54 41.63
C GLY A 94 30.64 -7.49 41.82
N GLU A 95 30.95 -6.79 40.75
CA GLU A 95 31.57 -5.48 40.81
C GLU A 95 30.67 -4.55 39.98
N THR A 96 29.88 -3.74 40.67
CA THR A 96 29.06 -2.70 40.06
C THR A 96 30.00 -1.62 39.50
N ALA A 97 30.45 -1.81 38.27
CA ALA A 97 31.11 -0.76 37.52
C ALA A 97 30.06 0.29 37.16
N ILE A 98 30.08 1.41 37.88
CA ILE A 98 29.32 2.61 37.52
C ILE A 98 29.94 3.13 36.22
N ILE A 99 29.28 2.87 35.10
CA ILE A 99 29.72 3.37 33.79
C ILE A 99 29.22 4.82 33.68
N ASP A 100 30.16 5.77 33.77
CA ASP A 100 29.86 7.19 33.66
C ASP A 100 29.66 7.58 32.18
N THR A 101 28.40 7.56 31.75
CA THR A 101 27.98 7.86 30.38
C THR A 101 27.92 9.36 30.08
N SER A 102 28.15 10.22 31.08
CA SER A 102 28.14 11.68 30.92
C SER A 102 29.18 12.18 29.90
N SER A 103 30.33 11.51 29.84
CA SER A 103 31.42 11.81 28.91
C SER A 103 31.07 11.53 27.44
N VAL A 104 30.19 10.56 27.18
CA VAL A 104 29.77 10.19 25.83
C VAL A 104 28.59 11.05 25.38
N LEU A 105 27.71 11.44 26.31
CA LEU A 105 26.54 12.27 26.02
C LEU A 105 26.90 13.72 25.67
N GLY A 106 28.00 14.26 26.23
CA GLY A 106 28.50 15.60 25.92
C GLY A 106 29.39 15.70 24.69
N ALA A 107 29.71 14.59 24.02
CA ALA A 107 30.68 14.56 22.93
C ALA A 107 30.08 14.97 21.56
N ASN A 108 28.79 15.36 21.50
CA ASN A 108 28.08 15.79 20.28
C ASN A 108 28.40 14.94 19.03
N LEU A 109 28.59 13.62 19.21
CA LEU A 109 29.09 12.71 18.17
C LEU A 109 28.12 12.52 17.01
N PHE A 110 26.89 13.04 17.13
CA PHE A 110 25.81 12.94 16.16
C PHE A 110 25.34 14.30 15.63
N GLY A 111 26.12 15.36 15.88
CA GLY A 111 25.78 16.72 15.45
C GLY A 111 25.09 17.52 16.55
N SER A 112 25.37 18.83 16.57
CA SER A 112 24.78 19.75 17.54
C SER A 112 23.37 20.11 17.08
N ALA A 113 22.35 19.81 17.88
CA ALA A 113 21.01 20.31 17.62
C ALA A 113 21.03 21.84 17.67
N PRO A 114 20.39 22.55 16.71
CA PRO A 114 20.23 24.00 16.83
C PRO A 114 19.40 24.29 18.09
N ASP A 115 19.93 25.15 18.97
CA ASP A 115 19.23 25.66 20.15
C ASP A 115 17.89 26.27 19.70
N GLY A 116 16.81 25.52 19.94
CA GLY A 116 15.46 25.82 19.47
C GLY A 116 14.67 24.62 18.90
N ALA A 117 15.31 23.46 18.68
CA ALA A 117 14.62 22.25 18.22
C ALA A 117 14.19 21.29 19.35
N VAL A 118 14.66 21.48 20.58
CA VAL A 118 14.32 20.60 21.72
C VAL A 118 12.92 20.86 22.27
N ASP A 119 12.37 22.07 22.10
CA ASP A 119 10.99 22.36 22.51
C ASP A 119 9.93 21.78 21.56
N ALA A 120 10.31 21.36 20.35
CA ALA A 120 9.39 20.82 19.35
C ALA A 120 9.31 19.28 19.35
N PHE A 121 10.32 18.59 19.89
CA PHE A 121 10.34 17.11 19.93
C PHE A 121 9.96 16.54 21.30
N ASP A 122 10.18 17.26 22.41
CA ASP A 122 9.70 16.83 23.74
C ASP A 122 8.19 17.07 23.96
N ALA A 123 7.54 17.89 23.11
CA ALA A 123 6.09 18.08 23.10
C ALA A 123 5.32 16.96 22.39
N ILE A 124 6.00 16.04 21.68
CA ILE A 124 5.36 14.94 20.93
C ILE A 124 5.42 13.62 21.72
N ALA A 125 6.27 13.52 22.75
CA ALA A 125 6.46 12.31 23.55
C ALA A 125 5.75 12.31 24.91
N ASN A 126 5.21 13.44 25.37
CA ASN A 126 4.42 13.55 26.61
C ASN A 126 3.00 14.06 26.33
N THR A 127 2.27 13.36 25.46
CA THR A 127 0.94 13.79 24.99
C THR A 127 -0.20 12.93 25.56
N ASP A 128 -0.03 12.40 26.77
CA ASP A 128 -1.13 11.82 27.54
C ASP A 128 -1.89 12.88 28.38
N ASP A 129 -1.38 14.12 28.47
CA ASP A 129 -2.08 15.25 29.13
C ASP A 129 -3.11 15.92 28.19
N ARG A 130 -3.94 15.11 27.53
CA ARG A 130 -5.09 15.59 26.73
C ARG A 130 -6.32 15.87 27.59
N ASP A 131 -6.27 15.55 28.87
CA ASP A 131 -7.39 15.67 29.77
C ASP A 131 -7.57 17.11 30.28
N GLY A 132 -8.74 17.69 30.00
CA GLY A 132 -9.09 19.02 30.46
C GLY A 132 -8.84 20.16 29.48
N ILE A 133 -8.21 19.93 28.33
CA ILE A 133 -8.03 20.96 27.30
C ILE A 133 -9.38 21.46 26.74
N GLU A 134 -10.43 20.62 26.82
CA GLU A 134 -11.79 20.99 26.45
C GLU A 134 -12.46 21.99 27.41
N ARG A 135 -12.03 22.07 28.67
CA ARG A 135 -12.69 22.88 29.71
C ARG A 135 -12.53 24.39 29.50
N ASN A 136 -11.47 24.80 28.81
CA ASN A 136 -11.14 26.21 28.55
C ASN A 136 -11.26 26.59 27.07
N ALA A 137 -11.76 25.68 26.22
CA ALA A 137 -11.87 25.91 24.79
C ALA A 137 -13.17 26.66 24.44
N ASN A 138 -13.06 27.68 23.58
CA ASN A 138 -14.23 28.40 23.06
C ASN A 138 -14.70 27.80 21.74
N GLU A 139 -15.96 28.01 21.35
CA GLU A 139 -16.46 27.57 20.04
C GLU A 139 -15.70 28.27 18.91
N THR A 140 -15.24 27.48 17.93
CA THR A 140 -14.42 27.98 16.83
C THR A 140 -15.20 28.96 15.95
N ARG A 141 -14.49 29.92 15.38
CA ARG A 141 -15.02 30.82 14.33
C ARG A 141 -14.45 30.51 12.96
N LEU A 142 -13.64 29.47 12.84
CA LEU A 142 -13.06 29.02 11.57
C LEU A 142 -14.18 28.46 10.67
N ALA A 143 -14.01 28.62 9.36
CA ALA A 143 -14.94 28.10 8.36
C ALA A 143 -14.75 26.58 8.13
N LEU A 144 -14.77 25.82 9.23
CA LEU A 144 -14.63 24.37 9.27
C LEU A 144 -15.94 23.76 9.77
N THR A 145 -16.37 22.67 9.15
CA THR A 145 -17.57 21.93 9.56
C THR A 145 -17.18 20.50 9.87
N LEU A 146 -17.49 20.04 11.08
CA LEU A 146 -17.28 18.65 11.49
C LEU A 146 -18.46 17.81 11.01
N THR A 147 -18.22 16.86 10.11
CA THR A 147 -19.26 16.04 9.48
C THR A 147 -19.26 14.58 9.98
N GLY A 148 -18.16 14.12 10.55
CA GLY A 148 -18.04 12.77 11.09
C GLY A 148 -17.00 12.67 12.20
N ILE A 149 -17.21 11.73 13.11
CA ILE A 149 -16.33 11.47 14.25
C ILE A 149 -16.18 9.96 14.45
N ALA A 150 -14.94 9.51 14.59
CA ALA A 150 -14.57 8.21 15.11
C ALA A 150 -13.68 8.43 16.34
N ALA A 151 -14.30 8.60 17.51
CA ALA A 151 -13.63 8.89 18.77
C ALA A 151 -13.37 7.62 19.58
N SER A 152 -12.17 7.52 20.18
CA SER A 152 -11.88 6.62 21.29
C SER A 152 -12.32 7.31 22.60
N ASN A 153 -13.06 6.59 23.46
CA ASN A 153 -13.81 7.22 24.55
C ASN A 153 -12.95 7.66 25.74
N ASP A 154 -11.74 7.10 25.90
CA ASP A 154 -10.98 7.22 27.15
C ASP A 154 -9.70 8.05 27.04
N ASP A 155 -9.16 8.26 25.84
CA ASP A 155 -7.83 8.87 25.61
C ASP A 155 -7.87 10.12 24.73
N GLY A 156 -9.06 10.52 24.27
CA GLY A 156 -9.22 11.66 23.37
C GLY A 156 -8.55 11.47 22.01
N ARG A 157 -8.18 10.22 21.67
CA ARG A 157 -7.66 9.84 20.36
C ARG A 157 -8.81 9.51 19.41
N GLY A 158 -8.55 9.60 18.13
CA GLY A 158 -9.54 9.29 17.11
C GLY A 158 -9.28 10.01 15.81
N SER A 159 -10.24 9.87 14.91
CA SER A 159 -10.25 10.54 13.62
C SER A 159 -11.53 11.34 13.45
N ALA A 160 -11.42 12.47 12.75
CA ALA A 160 -12.51 13.38 12.48
C ALA A 160 -12.60 13.66 10.98
N VAL A 161 -13.81 13.69 10.46
CA VAL A 161 -14.07 14.13 9.08
C VAL A 161 -14.42 15.60 9.12
N ILE A 162 -13.56 16.42 8.54
CA ILE A 162 -13.68 17.88 8.58
C ILE A 162 -13.80 18.39 7.15
N LYS A 163 -14.85 19.19 6.94
CA LYS A 163 -15.13 19.89 5.70
C LYS A 163 -14.64 21.32 5.78
N SER A 164 -13.87 21.74 4.78
CA SER A 164 -13.41 23.12 4.57
C SER A 164 -13.82 23.54 3.15
N GLY A 165 -14.82 24.42 3.05
CA GLY A 165 -15.41 24.80 1.77
C GLY A 165 -16.05 23.61 1.03
N ALA A 166 -15.48 23.23 -0.12
CA ALA A 166 -15.96 22.12 -0.95
C ALA A 166 -15.26 20.78 -0.67
N ILE A 167 -14.17 20.80 0.11
CA ILE A 167 -13.32 19.64 0.35
C ILE A 167 -13.65 19.04 1.71
N GLU A 168 -13.79 17.72 1.77
CA GLU A 168 -14.06 16.96 2.98
C GLU A 168 -12.99 15.86 3.11
N GLN A 169 -12.30 15.80 4.24
CA GLN A 169 -11.16 14.91 4.45
C GLN A 169 -11.12 14.39 5.89
N VAL A 170 -10.52 13.22 6.08
CA VAL A 170 -10.27 12.60 7.38
C VAL A 170 -8.96 13.11 7.97
N PHE A 171 -8.99 13.49 9.25
CA PHE A 171 -7.85 13.93 10.03
C PHE A 171 -7.72 13.11 11.30
N SER A 172 -6.49 12.75 11.65
CA SER A 172 -6.14 12.13 12.93
C SER A 172 -5.66 13.18 13.93
N VAL A 173 -5.74 12.86 15.21
CA VAL A 173 -5.18 13.71 16.26
C VAL A 173 -3.69 13.98 16.01
N GLY A 174 -3.31 15.25 15.96
CA GLY A 174 -1.97 15.73 15.60
C GLY A 174 -1.87 16.28 14.17
N ASP A 175 -2.86 16.04 13.30
CA ASP A 175 -2.82 16.50 11.92
C ASP A 175 -3.13 18.00 11.79
N ALA A 176 -2.51 18.63 10.80
CA ALA A 176 -2.79 20.01 10.42
C ALA A 176 -4.11 20.13 9.65
N LEU A 177 -4.95 21.09 10.04
CA LEU A 177 -6.26 21.34 9.43
C LEU A 177 -6.17 22.41 8.31
N PRO A 178 -6.99 22.29 7.26
CA PRO A 178 -7.00 23.22 6.13
C PRO A 178 -7.74 24.53 6.49
N ALA A 179 -7.11 25.36 7.30
CA ALA A 179 -7.57 26.68 7.72
C ALA A 179 -6.46 27.74 7.54
N SER A 180 -6.82 29.02 7.62
CA SER A 180 -5.86 30.13 7.56
C SER A 180 -5.05 30.22 8.85
N GLY A 181 -3.95 29.48 8.95
CA GLY A 181 -3.03 29.50 10.09
C GLY A 181 -2.48 28.11 10.46
N ARG A 182 -1.69 28.02 11.53
CA ARG A 182 -1.30 26.73 12.11
C ARG A 182 -2.44 26.23 13.01
N VAL A 183 -3.33 25.45 12.42
CA VAL A 183 -4.44 24.81 13.12
C VAL A 183 -4.20 23.30 13.13
N VAL A 184 -4.26 22.68 14.31
CA VAL A 184 -3.99 21.25 14.49
C VAL A 184 -5.14 20.58 15.22
N LEU A 185 -5.45 19.33 14.89
CA LEU A 185 -6.43 18.55 15.64
C LEU A 185 -5.83 18.07 16.97
N ALA A 186 -6.28 18.64 18.10
CA ALA A 186 -5.69 18.38 19.41
C ALA A 186 -6.31 17.16 20.11
N LYS A 187 -7.63 17.01 20.03
CA LYS A 187 -8.40 15.93 20.69
C LYS A 187 -9.71 15.65 19.96
N VAL A 188 -10.10 14.39 19.91
CA VAL A 188 -11.36 13.94 19.32
C VAL A 188 -12.27 13.43 20.45
N MET A 189 -13.52 13.91 20.49
CA MET A 189 -14.53 13.53 21.49
C MET A 189 -15.80 13.05 20.77
N PRO A 190 -16.73 12.34 21.45
CA PRO A 190 -17.88 11.71 20.78
C PRO A 190 -18.80 12.65 19.97
N GLN A 191 -18.89 13.93 20.32
CA GLN A 191 -19.80 14.89 19.69
C GLN A 191 -19.11 16.19 19.23
N GLN A 192 -17.80 16.31 19.45
CA GLN A 192 -17.04 17.52 19.17
C GLN A 192 -15.55 17.20 19.07
N VAL A 193 -14.78 18.09 18.44
CA VAL A 193 -13.32 18.03 18.44
C VAL A 193 -12.73 19.30 19.03
N VAL A 194 -11.58 19.14 19.68
CA VAL A 194 -10.75 20.27 20.13
C VAL A 194 -9.65 20.46 19.10
N ILE A 195 -9.52 21.67 18.59
CA ILE A 195 -8.44 22.09 17.71
C ILE A 195 -7.52 23.04 18.46
N ASP A 196 -6.24 23.04 18.11
CA ASP A 196 -5.27 24.03 18.54
C ASP A 196 -5.04 25.03 17.40
N ASN A 197 -5.48 26.27 17.59
CA ASN A 197 -5.25 27.39 16.68
C ASN A 197 -4.12 28.27 17.23
N ASN A 198 -2.89 28.01 16.79
CA ASN A 198 -1.69 28.75 17.20
C ASN A 198 -1.51 28.88 18.74
N GLY A 199 -1.85 27.85 19.51
CA GLY A 199 -1.78 27.79 20.96
C GLY A 199 -3.12 28.05 21.69
N THR A 200 -4.19 28.35 20.96
CA THR A 200 -5.53 28.56 21.54
C THR A 200 -6.42 27.36 21.23
N TYR A 201 -6.91 26.69 22.26
CA TYR A 201 -7.86 25.58 22.09
C TYR A 201 -9.25 26.10 21.72
N GLU A 202 -9.81 25.55 20.64
CA GLU A 202 -11.16 25.86 20.16
C GLU A 202 -11.95 24.58 19.91
N LEU A 203 -13.28 24.66 19.97
CA LEU A 203 -14.20 23.54 19.80
C LEU A 203 -14.93 23.60 18.47
N ILE A 204 -14.98 22.48 17.76
CA ILE A 204 -15.89 22.27 16.62
C ILE A 204 -16.90 21.20 17.02
N LYS A 205 -18.19 21.55 17.02
CA LYS A 205 -19.28 20.59 17.29
C LYS A 205 -19.63 19.82 16.03
N LEU A 206 -20.06 18.58 16.21
CA LEU A 206 -20.57 17.77 15.11
C LEU A 206 -21.81 18.45 14.52
N TYR A 207 -21.84 18.58 13.20
CA TYR A 207 -22.98 19.16 12.49
C TYR A 207 -24.17 18.21 12.50
N ASP A 208 -25.36 18.71 12.88
CA ASP A 208 -26.64 17.96 12.97
C ASP A 208 -27.26 17.57 11.59
N GLY A 209 -26.46 17.59 10.52
CA GLY A 209 -26.86 17.07 9.21
C GLY A 209 -26.80 15.54 9.14
N PRO A 210 -26.81 14.93 7.93
CA PRO A 210 -26.66 13.48 7.75
C PRO A 210 -25.26 12.93 8.13
N GLY A 211 -24.56 13.56 9.07
CA GLY A 211 -23.27 13.15 9.60
C GLY A 211 -23.36 11.89 10.46
N ILE A 212 -22.33 11.07 10.41
CA ILE A 212 -22.27 9.79 11.12
C ILE A 212 -21.35 9.94 12.33
N ALA A 213 -21.92 9.78 13.54
CA ALA A 213 -21.16 9.59 14.77
C ALA A 213 -21.04 8.09 15.05
N VAL A 214 -19.83 7.54 15.00
CA VAL A 214 -19.59 6.14 15.36
C VAL A 214 -18.80 6.11 16.67
N PRO A 215 -19.42 5.75 17.82
CA PRO A 215 -18.68 5.55 19.06
C PRO A 215 -17.76 4.33 18.92
N ALA A 216 -16.47 4.48 19.24
CA ALA A 216 -15.57 3.33 19.28
C ALA A 216 -16.00 2.38 20.40
N ARG A 217 -16.19 1.10 20.06
CA ARG A 217 -16.52 0.04 21.01
C ARG A 217 -15.23 -0.46 21.67
N PRO A 218 -15.13 -0.56 23.01
CA PRO A 218 -13.98 -1.17 23.64
C PRO A 218 -13.88 -2.65 23.25
N VAL A 219 -12.70 -3.08 22.81
CA VAL A 219 -12.43 -4.47 22.44
C VAL A 219 -12.20 -5.28 23.71
N THR A 220 -13.28 -5.82 24.28
CA THR A 220 -13.20 -6.83 25.35
C THR A 220 -13.38 -8.22 24.75
N ARG A 221 -12.39 -9.09 24.99
CA ARG A 221 -12.32 -10.53 24.64
C ARG A 221 -13.58 -11.30 25.12
N PRO A 222 -14.05 -12.36 24.42
CA PRO A 222 -15.45 -12.70 24.36
C PRO A 222 -15.94 -13.50 25.57
N ALA A 223 -17.17 -13.24 25.98
CA ALA A 223 -17.98 -14.16 26.75
C ALA A 223 -19.32 -14.37 26.01
N SER A 224 -19.63 -15.63 25.77
CA SER A 224 -20.87 -16.12 25.18
C SER A 224 -22.11 -15.60 25.89
N GLY A 225 -23.11 -15.15 25.13
CA GLY A 225 -24.42 -14.82 25.66
C GLY A 225 -25.27 -14.05 24.65
N SER A 226 -26.11 -14.78 23.91
CA SER A 226 -27.29 -14.19 23.30
C SER A 226 -28.33 -13.92 24.40
N PRO A 227 -29.22 -12.92 24.27
CA PRO A 227 -30.39 -13.13 23.43
C PRO A 227 -30.93 -11.91 22.65
N ALA A 228 -31.54 -12.25 21.51
CA ALA A 228 -32.82 -11.77 20.96
C ALA A 228 -33.14 -10.25 20.86
N SER A 229 -33.36 -9.88 19.60
CA SER A 229 -33.96 -8.65 19.08
C SER A 229 -35.37 -8.34 19.59
N THR A 230 -35.68 -7.06 19.79
CA THR A 230 -36.96 -6.46 19.34
C THR A 230 -36.85 -4.94 19.22
N ALA A 231 -36.87 -4.41 18.00
CA ALA A 231 -37.37 -3.09 17.62
C ALA A 231 -37.31 -3.00 16.08
N ALA A 232 -38.37 -3.40 15.39
CA ALA A 232 -39.46 -2.53 14.93
C ALA A 232 -39.20 -2.01 13.51
N SER A 233 -39.83 -2.72 12.57
CA SER A 233 -39.89 -2.41 11.14
C SER A 233 -40.63 -1.11 10.88
N MET A 234 -40.15 -0.35 9.89
CA MET A 234 -40.98 0.59 9.13
C MET A 234 -40.67 0.38 7.63
N PRO A 235 -41.66 0.07 6.78
CA PRO A 235 -41.44 -0.27 5.38
C PRO A 235 -41.40 0.98 4.50
N GLY A 236 -40.32 1.11 3.73
CA GLY A 236 -40.22 2.02 2.58
C GLY A 236 -39.80 1.23 1.33
N PRO A 237 -40.20 1.65 0.13
CA PRO A 237 -40.11 0.84 -1.07
C PRO A 237 -38.70 0.83 -1.69
N GLU A 238 -38.30 -0.35 -2.19
CA GLU A 238 -37.50 -0.58 -3.41
C GLU A 238 -36.09 0.06 -3.48
N THR A 239 -35.07 -0.74 -3.14
CA THR A 239 -34.01 -1.20 -4.07
C THR A 239 -33.01 -2.01 -3.25
N SER A 240 -32.73 -3.23 -3.69
CA SER A 240 -31.86 -4.22 -3.05
C SER A 240 -30.46 -3.67 -2.79
N ARG A 241 -30.27 -2.99 -1.66
CA ARG A 241 -28.96 -2.78 -1.05
C ARG A 241 -28.75 -3.94 -0.11
N ALA A 242 -27.79 -4.80 -0.43
CA ALA A 242 -27.35 -5.86 0.47
C ALA A 242 -27.13 -5.26 1.87
N SER A 243 -27.66 -5.92 2.91
CA SER A 243 -27.50 -5.44 4.28
C SER A 243 -26.01 -5.29 4.62
N ALA A 244 -25.66 -4.43 5.59
CA ALA A 244 -24.25 -4.27 5.99
C ALA A 244 -23.59 -5.63 6.36
N ASN A 245 -24.37 -6.53 6.95
CA ASN A 245 -23.94 -7.88 7.29
C ASN A 245 -23.74 -8.77 6.06
N GLU A 246 -24.59 -8.66 5.04
CA GLU A 246 -24.41 -9.38 3.76
C GLU A 246 -23.15 -8.92 3.04
N ARG A 247 -22.85 -7.61 3.07
CA ARG A 247 -21.63 -7.06 2.46
C ARG A 247 -20.36 -7.55 3.14
N SER A 248 -20.33 -7.56 4.47
CA SER A 248 -19.20 -8.09 5.25
C SER A 248 -19.02 -9.60 5.03
N ALA A 249 -20.11 -10.38 5.03
CA ALA A 249 -20.06 -11.80 4.72
C ALA A 249 -19.53 -12.12 3.31
N LEU A 250 -19.96 -11.33 2.32
CA LEU A 250 -19.52 -11.46 0.94
C LEU A 250 -18.05 -11.05 0.76
N ALA A 251 -17.62 -9.95 1.40
CA ALA A 251 -16.22 -9.53 1.43
C ALA A 251 -15.30 -10.60 2.01
N GLY A 252 -15.69 -11.18 3.15
CA GLY A 252 -14.92 -12.25 3.79
C GLY A 252 -14.85 -13.52 2.94
N GLN A 253 -15.89 -13.83 2.15
CA GLN A 253 -15.87 -14.94 1.21
C GLN A 253 -14.86 -14.70 0.08
N TYR A 254 -14.89 -13.53 -0.57
CA TYR A 254 -13.95 -13.22 -1.64
C TYR A 254 -12.52 -13.05 -1.17
N ARG A 255 -12.30 -12.55 0.05
CA ARG A 255 -10.98 -12.54 0.68
C ARG A 255 -10.40 -13.96 0.76
N ARG A 256 -11.18 -14.94 1.25
CA ARG A 256 -10.76 -16.35 1.29
C ARG A 256 -10.49 -16.89 -0.11
N GLN A 257 -11.35 -16.58 -1.08
CA GLN A 257 -11.18 -17.00 -2.46
C GLN A 257 -9.92 -16.42 -3.12
N LEU A 258 -9.59 -15.15 -2.82
CA LEU A 258 -8.32 -14.51 -3.22
C LEU A 258 -7.11 -15.28 -2.66
N TYR A 259 -7.16 -15.73 -1.41
CA TYR A 259 -6.05 -16.48 -0.80
C TYR A 259 -5.92 -17.91 -1.29
N ASP A 260 -7.05 -18.60 -1.47
CA ASP A 260 -7.06 -19.98 -1.93
C ASP A 260 -6.70 -20.06 -3.42
N ASN A 261 -7.18 -19.10 -4.23
CA ASN A 261 -6.93 -19.02 -5.66
C ASN A 261 -6.89 -17.56 -6.12
N PRO A 262 -5.72 -16.92 -6.21
CA PRO A 262 -5.61 -15.49 -6.57
C PRO A 262 -6.16 -15.17 -7.97
N GLU A 263 -6.20 -16.14 -8.89
CA GLU A 263 -6.86 -16.00 -10.20
C GLU A 263 -8.38 -15.79 -10.08
N SER A 264 -8.99 -16.16 -8.96
CA SER A 264 -10.44 -16.05 -8.74
C SER A 264 -10.94 -14.62 -8.54
N LEU A 265 -10.09 -13.67 -8.15
CA LEU A 265 -10.45 -12.26 -8.01
C LEU A 265 -10.80 -11.64 -9.37
N ALA A 266 -10.24 -12.18 -10.46
CA ALA A 266 -10.60 -11.81 -11.83
C ALA A 266 -12.08 -12.11 -12.15
N SER A 267 -12.75 -12.96 -11.35
CA SER A 267 -14.19 -13.21 -11.49
C SER A 267 -15.07 -12.09 -10.91
N VAL A 268 -14.54 -11.23 -10.04
CA VAL A 268 -15.29 -10.13 -9.41
C VAL A 268 -14.87 -8.78 -9.95
N VAL A 269 -13.55 -8.59 -10.14
CA VAL A 269 -12.97 -7.34 -10.61
C VAL A 269 -11.95 -7.61 -11.71
N SER A 270 -12.09 -6.89 -12.82
CA SER A 270 -11.04 -6.75 -13.82
C SER A 270 -10.23 -5.50 -13.50
N VAL A 271 -8.91 -5.66 -13.43
CA VAL A 271 -7.97 -4.59 -13.10
C VAL A 271 -7.10 -4.28 -14.31
N SER A 272 -6.98 -3.01 -14.67
CA SER A 272 -6.12 -2.55 -15.77
C SER A 272 -5.26 -1.36 -15.34
N PRO A 273 -3.95 -1.36 -15.56
CA PRO A 273 -3.10 -0.24 -15.15
C PRO A 273 -3.41 1.02 -15.97
N VAL A 274 -3.55 2.15 -15.28
CA VAL A 274 -3.65 3.49 -15.89
C VAL A 274 -2.28 4.15 -15.79
N ARG A 275 -1.76 4.56 -16.95
CA ARG A 275 -0.47 5.23 -17.05
C ARG A 275 -0.67 6.66 -17.51
N GLU A 276 0.08 7.56 -16.90
CA GLU A 276 0.28 8.91 -17.37
C GLU A 276 1.77 9.02 -17.75
N GLU A 277 2.01 9.35 -19.01
CA GLU A 277 3.33 9.23 -19.64
C GLU A 277 3.91 7.80 -19.50
N ASP A 278 4.96 7.63 -18.71
CA ASP A 278 5.65 6.34 -18.48
C ASP A 278 5.53 5.85 -17.03
N ARG A 279 4.65 6.47 -16.22
CA ARG A 279 4.42 6.10 -14.82
C ARG A 279 3.01 5.58 -14.60
N ILE A 280 2.87 4.52 -13.80
CA ILE A 280 1.57 4.03 -13.35
C ILE A 280 1.03 5.04 -12.33
N VAL A 281 -0.17 5.56 -12.58
CA VAL A 281 -0.87 6.49 -11.66
C VAL A 281 -1.85 5.73 -10.78
N GLY A 282 -2.39 4.62 -11.27
CA GLY A 282 -3.29 3.76 -10.53
C GLY A 282 -3.81 2.61 -11.37
N TYR A 283 -4.88 1.99 -10.90
CA TYR A 283 -5.49 0.84 -11.56
C TYR A 283 -6.98 1.06 -11.76
N ARG A 284 -7.40 1.03 -13.03
CA ARG A 284 -8.81 1.09 -13.40
C ARG A 284 -9.48 -0.24 -13.10
N ILE A 285 -10.62 -0.18 -12.43
CA ILE A 285 -11.43 -1.34 -12.10
C ILE A 285 -12.70 -1.41 -12.96
N ALA A 286 -13.07 -2.63 -13.32
CA ALA A 286 -14.30 -2.94 -14.03
C ALA A 286 -14.95 -4.20 -13.42
N PRO A 287 -16.29 -4.32 -13.50
CA PRO A 287 -16.99 -5.50 -13.00
C PRO A 287 -16.55 -6.76 -13.76
N GLY A 288 -16.31 -7.83 -13.02
CA GLY A 288 -16.05 -9.17 -13.53
C GLY A 288 -17.34 -9.93 -13.87
N ALA A 289 -17.29 -11.26 -13.74
CA ALA A 289 -18.44 -12.16 -13.89
C ALA A 289 -19.50 -11.95 -12.79
N ASP A 290 -19.08 -11.68 -11.55
CA ASP A 290 -19.99 -11.37 -10.44
C ASP A 290 -20.19 -9.86 -10.29
N ARG A 291 -21.12 -9.34 -11.08
CA ARG A 291 -21.47 -7.91 -11.08
C ARG A 291 -22.20 -7.49 -9.81
N ALA A 292 -22.95 -8.40 -9.17
CA ALA A 292 -23.70 -8.10 -7.97
C ALA A 292 -22.76 -7.80 -6.79
N ALA A 293 -21.67 -8.56 -6.66
CA ALA A 293 -20.63 -8.29 -5.69
C ALA A 293 -19.92 -6.96 -5.93
N PHE A 294 -19.61 -6.64 -7.19
CA PHE A 294 -18.97 -5.37 -7.56
C PHE A 294 -19.80 -4.15 -7.10
N ASP A 295 -21.10 -4.17 -7.40
CA ASP A 295 -22.01 -3.10 -7.03
C ASP A 295 -22.24 -3.04 -5.50
N ALA A 296 -22.23 -4.20 -4.82
CA ALA A 296 -22.41 -4.30 -3.36
C ALA A 296 -21.26 -3.64 -2.58
N PHE A 297 -20.04 -3.63 -3.11
CA PHE A 297 -18.88 -2.93 -2.54
C PHE A 297 -18.90 -1.41 -2.80
N GLY A 298 -19.89 -0.89 -3.52
CA GLY A 298 -19.99 0.53 -3.84
C GLY A 298 -18.98 0.99 -4.92
N LEU A 299 -18.36 0.03 -5.60
CA LEU A 299 -17.47 0.27 -6.72
C LEU A 299 -18.29 0.61 -7.97
N GLN A 300 -17.72 1.45 -8.83
CA GLN A 300 -18.33 1.83 -10.09
C GLN A 300 -17.37 1.52 -11.24
N ARG A 301 -17.94 1.20 -12.40
CA ARG A 301 -17.14 0.93 -13.58
C ARG A 301 -16.37 2.20 -13.95
N GLY A 302 -15.06 2.07 -14.12
CA GLY A 302 -14.21 3.17 -14.54
C GLY A 302 -13.50 3.87 -13.39
N ASP A 303 -13.84 3.54 -12.14
CA ASP A 303 -13.09 3.91 -10.95
C ASP A 303 -11.59 3.59 -11.13
N ILE A 304 -10.72 4.51 -10.69
CA ILE A 304 -9.27 4.33 -10.69
C ILE A 304 -8.79 4.29 -9.25
N VAL A 305 -8.29 3.14 -8.80
CA VAL A 305 -7.71 3.00 -7.46
C VAL A 305 -6.29 3.56 -7.50
N THR A 306 -6.03 4.55 -6.64
CA THR A 306 -4.74 5.26 -6.53
C THR A 306 -3.96 4.81 -5.29
N ALA A 307 -4.65 4.46 -4.20
CA ALA A 307 -4.03 3.91 -3.00
C ALA A 307 -4.92 2.87 -2.29
N VAL A 308 -4.29 2.00 -1.51
CA VAL A 308 -4.97 1.03 -0.63
C VAL A 308 -4.32 1.08 0.75
N ASN A 309 -5.10 1.32 1.79
CA ASN A 309 -4.61 1.50 3.17
C ASN A 309 -3.49 2.55 3.27
N GLY A 310 -3.59 3.63 2.48
CA GLY A 310 -2.55 4.67 2.39
C GLY A 310 -1.30 4.29 1.59
N LEU A 311 -1.20 3.05 1.07
CA LEU A 311 -0.12 2.67 0.16
C LEU A 311 -0.49 3.07 -1.27
N ALA A 312 0.24 4.04 -1.81
CA ALA A 312 0.11 4.45 -3.20
C ALA A 312 0.44 3.30 -4.16
N LEU A 313 -0.48 3.01 -5.06
CA LEU A 313 -0.37 1.98 -6.10
C LEU A 313 0.51 2.42 -7.29
N SER A 314 0.90 3.70 -7.34
CA SER A 314 1.83 4.24 -8.32
C SER A 314 3.28 3.76 -8.13
N ASP A 315 3.62 3.24 -6.95
CA ASP A 315 4.94 2.68 -6.67
C ASP A 315 4.89 1.15 -6.68
N ALA A 316 5.62 0.54 -7.62
CA ALA A 316 5.68 -0.92 -7.78
C ALA A 316 6.25 -1.64 -6.54
N SER A 317 7.05 -0.95 -5.72
CA SER A 317 7.63 -1.49 -4.48
C SER A 317 6.57 -1.70 -3.40
N ASN A 318 5.46 -0.97 -3.46
CA ASN A 318 4.36 -1.06 -2.51
C ASN A 318 3.44 -2.25 -2.80
N THR A 319 3.45 -2.81 -4.01
CA THR A 319 2.60 -3.96 -4.39
C THR A 319 2.91 -5.20 -3.56
N VAL A 320 4.19 -5.47 -3.27
CA VAL A 320 4.60 -6.62 -2.44
C VAL A 320 4.16 -6.43 -0.99
N LYS A 321 4.29 -5.20 -0.46
CA LYS A 321 3.84 -4.85 0.89
C LYS A 321 2.32 -4.96 1.00
N LEU A 322 1.59 -4.42 0.02
CA LEU A 322 0.13 -4.50 -0.03
C LEU A 322 -0.36 -5.95 0.02
N TYR A 323 0.28 -6.86 -0.72
CA TYR A 323 -0.06 -8.28 -0.68
C TYR A 323 0.10 -8.89 0.73
N GLN A 324 1.15 -8.49 1.46
CA GLN A 324 1.37 -8.94 2.84
C GLN A 324 0.36 -8.32 3.81
N LEU A 325 0.08 -7.02 3.70
CA LEU A 325 -0.89 -6.33 4.55
C LEU A 325 -2.31 -6.86 4.35
N MET A 326 -2.71 -7.16 3.10
CA MET A 326 -4.02 -7.73 2.82
C MET A 326 -4.20 -9.09 3.52
N LYS A 327 -3.12 -9.85 3.74
CA LYS A 327 -3.16 -11.22 4.29
C LYS A 327 -3.80 -11.28 5.66
N ASP A 328 -3.45 -10.30 6.50
CA ASP A 328 -3.87 -10.24 7.89
C ASP A 328 -4.94 -9.16 8.13
N ALA A 329 -5.34 -8.42 7.09
CA ALA A 329 -6.29 -7.32 7.18
C ALA A 329 -7.75 -7.80 7.39
N THR A 330 -8.40 -7.20 8.37
CA THR A 330 -9.85 -7.30 8.63
C THR A 330 -10.66 -6.27 7.86
N ASP A 331 -10.01 -5.26 7.31
CA ASP A 331 -10.64 -4.12 6.66
C ASP A 331 -9.67 -3.52 5.62
N ALA A 332 -10.21 -2.86 4.62
CA ALA A 332 -9.45 -2.21 3.56
C ALA A 332 -10.08 -0.88 3.16
N THR A 333 -9.25 0.15 3.07
CA THR A 333 -9.62 1.48 2.61
C THR A 333 -8.99 1.72 1.24
N PHE A 334 -9.82 2.07 0.26
CA PHE A 334 -9.43 2.33 -1.12
C PHE A 334 -9.62 3.80 -1.44
N ASP A 335 -8.56 4.45 -1.94
CA ASP A 335 -8.65 5.80 -2.49
C ASP A 335 -8.87 5.71 -4.00
N ILE A 336 -10.02 6.20 -4.44
CA ILE A 336 -10.55 6.02 -5.79
C ILE A 336 -10.72 7.39 -6.45
N GLU A 337 -10.30 7.50 -7.70
CA GLU A 337 -10.71 8.61 -8.56
C GLU A 337 -11.95 8.21 -9.35
N ARG A 338 -13.03 8.99 -9.18
CA ARG A 338 -14.33 8.81 -9.82
C ARG A 338 -14.81 10.14 -10.39
N ASP A 339 -15.10 10.16 -11.69
CA ASP A 339 -15.56 11.34 -12.42
C ASP A 339 -14.68 12.60 -12.23
N GLY A 340 -13.38 12.40 -12.01
CA GLY A 340 -12.40 13.47 -11.78
C GLY A 340 -12.32 13.99 -10.33
N GLY A 341 -13.00 13.35 -9.37
CA GLY A 341 -12.88 13.62 -7.94
C GLY A 341 -12.35 12.42 -7.16
N THR A 342 -11.78 12.66 -5.98
CA THR A 342 -11.27 11.60 -5.09
C THR A 342 -12.37 11.14 -4.11
N VAL A 343 -12.57 9.84 -4.00
CA VAL A 343 -13.53 9.18 -3.11
C VAL A 343 -12.81 8.08 -2.35
N THR A 344 -12.95 8.05 -1.02
CA THR A 344 -12.42 6.98 -0.19
C THR A 344 -13.53 5.98 0.14
N VAL A 345 -13.28 4.70 -0.13
CA VAL A 345 -14.22 3.60 0.13
C VAL A 345 -13.59 2.63 1.13
N SER A 346 -14.25 2.41 2.27
CA SER A 346 -13.84 1.40 3.26
C SER A 346 -14.69 0.15 3.13
N VAL A 347 -14.04 -1.00 3.02
CA VAL A 347 -14.65 -2.32 2.93
C VAL A 347 -14.20 -3.15 4.14
N ASP A 348 -15.16 -3.61 4.93
CA ASP A 348 -14.91 -4.61 5.97
C ASP A 348 -14.68 -5.96 5.29
N LEU A 349 -13.50 -6.54 5.51
CA LEU A 349 -13.07 -7.82 4.94
C LEU A 349 -13.25 -8.97 5.94
N ALA A 350 -13.71 -8.72 7.17
CA ALA A 350 -13.90 -9.73 8.18
C ALA A 350 -14.94 -10.77 7.72
N SER A 351 -14.63 -12.06 7.88
CA SER A 351 -15.65 -13.10 7.75
C SER A 351 -16.47 -13.14 9.05
N PRO A 352 -17.79 -13.33 8.98
CA PRO A 352 -18.55 -13.81 10.12
C PRO A 352 -18.11 -15.21 10.55
#